data_AF-A0A6S7HUX5-F1
#
_entry.id   AF-A0A6S7HUX5-F1
#
_cell.length_a   1.000
_cell.length_b   1.000
_cell.length_c   1.000
_cell.angle_alpha   90.00
_cell.angle_beta   90.00
_cell.angle_gamma   90.00
#
_symmetry.space_group_name_H-M   'P 1'
#
loop_
_entity.id
_entity.type
_entity.pdbx_description
1 polymer ?
#
loop_
_entity_poly.entity_id
_entity_poly.type
_entity_poly.pdbx_seq_one_letter_code
_entity_poly.pdbx_strand_id
1 'polypeptide(L)'
;DDNTKRSYHQQVCKDVIVEKWVSTSTLIKKDQLSYPHLFPQNILKISCKTEGKQASGVSDSSIICKTKEKQIVVVEFNDKGVGIAVHNPKVPTDCVAYKI
;
A
#
# COMPACT_ATOMS: atom_id res chain seq x y z
N ASP A 1 42.22 4.77 7.84
CA ASP A 1 40.79 5.09 7.92
C ASP A 1 40.15 5.12 6.54
N ASP A 2 39.72 3.96 6.04
CA ASP A 2 38.99 3.86 4.78
C ASP A 2 37.49 3.98 5.09
N ASN A 3 37.02 5.21 4.96
CA ASN A 3 35.70 5.67 5.28
C ASN A 3 34.71 4.99 4.32
N THR A 4 34.23 3.81 4.72
CA THR A 4 33.22 3.03 4.01
C THR A 4 31.98 3.89 3.91
N LYS A 5 31.90 4.69 2.84
CA LYS A 5 30.73 5.47 2.47
C LYS A 5 29.59 4.48 2.38
N ARG A 6 28.78 4.41 3.44
CA ARG A 6 27.44 3.85 3.41
C ARG A 6 26.72 4.63 2.33
N SER A 7 26.68 4.07 1.13
CA SER A 7 25.78 4.51 0.08
C SER A 7 24.39 4.21 0.61
N TYR A 8 23.85 5.13 1.42
CA TYR A 8 22.44 5.16 1.70
C TYR A 8 21.79 5.32 0.34
N HIS A 9 21.26 4.23 -0.22
CA HIS A 9 20.33 4.33 -1.33
C HIS A 9 19.23 5.29 -0.87
N GLN A 10 19.32 6.54 -1.33
CA GLN A 10 18.25 7.51 -1.15
C GLN A 10 17.02 6.85 -1.73
N GLN A 11 16.08 6.48 -0.85
CA GLN A 11 14.78 6.00 -1.26
C GLN A 11 14.08 7.21 -1.89
N VAL A 12 14.10 7.25 -3.22
CA VAL A 12 13.69 8.35 -4.11
C VAL A 12 12.27 8.90 -3.82
N CYS A 13 11.40 8.12 -3.18
CA CYS A 13 10.04 8.50 -2.82
C CYS A 13 9.74 8.43 -1.31
N LYS A 14 10.75 8.34 -0.43
CA LYS A 14 10.53 8.11 1.00
C LYS A 14 9.77 9.22 1.71
N ASP A 15 10.11 10.48 1.39
CA ASP A 15 9.53 11.66 2.04
C ASP A 15 8.08 11.93 1.60
N VAL A 16 7.61 11.20 0.60
CA VAL A 16 6.23 11.26 0.11
C VAL A 16 5.43 10.03 0.50
N ILE A 17 5.92 9.13 1.34
CA ILE A 17 5.13 8.00 1.81
C ILE A 17 4.11 8.46 2.86
N VAL A 18 2.87 8.03 2.69
CA VAL A 18 1.81 8.10 3.70
C VAL A 18 1.41 6.68 4.06
N GLU A 19 1.52 6.38 5.36
CA GLU A 19 1.10 5.11 5.94
C GLU A 19 -0.19 5.30 6.72
N LYS A 20 -1.18 4.43 6.49
CA LYS A 20 -2.45 4.48 7.20
C LYS A 20 -3.03 3.08 7.41
N TRP A 21 -3.27 2.72 8.66
CA TRP A 21 -4.08 1.54 8.98
C TRP A 21 -5.55 1.81 8.66
N VAL A 22 -6.17 0.90 7.91
CA VAL A 22 -7.58 0.97 7.57
C VAL A 22 -8.27 -0.35 7.87
N SER A 23 -9.53 -0.29 8.31
CA SER A 23 -10.34 -1.48 8.48
C SER A 23 -10.65 -2.10 7.13
N THR A 24 -10.48 -3.41 7.03
CA THR A 24 -10.74 -4.18 5.82
C THR A 24 -12.19 -4.09 5.36
N SER A 25 -13.12 -3.90 6.29
CA SER A 25 -14.54 -3.65 5.99
C SER A 25 -14.78 -2.41 5.13
N THR A 26 -13.86 -1.43 5.14
CA THR A 26 -13.92 -0.23 4.31
C THR A 26 -13.41 -0.44 2.89
N LEU A 27 -12.80 -1.60 2.61
CA LEU A 27 -12.20 -1.95 1.31
C LEU A 27 -13.10 -2.84 0.46
N ILE A 28 -14.08 -3.49 1.09
CA ILE A 28 -15.02 -4.40 0.45
C ILE A 28 -16.37 -3.69 0.42
N LYS A 29 -17.09 -3.76 -0.72
CA LYS A 29 -18.38 -3.09 -0.82
C LYS A 29 -19.38 -3.78 0.11
N LYS A 30 -20.27 -3.00 0.75
CA LYS A 30 -21.21 -3.52 1.75
C LYS A 30 -22.14 -4.59 1.20
N ASP A 31 -22.52 -4.50 -0.07
CA ASP A 31 -23.35 -5.48 -0.79
C ASP A 31 -22.64 -6.81 -1.07
N GLN A 32 -21.31 -6.87 -0.85
CA GLN A 32 -20.51 -8.09 -1.00
C GLN A 32 -20.29 -8.82 0.34
N LEU A 33 -20.67 -8.21 1.46
CA LEU A 33 -20.45 -8.77 2.79
C LEU A 33 -21.74 -9.39 3.32
N SER A 34 -21.68 -10.66 3.71
CA SER A 34 -22.77 -11.34 4.41
C SER A 34 -22.58 -11.29 5.92
N TYR A 35 -21.32 -11.28 6.39
CA TYR A 35 -20.92 -11.26 7.80
C TYR A 35 -19.82 -10.21 8.04
N PRO A 36 -19.73 -9.65 9.26
CA PRO A 36 -18.76 -8.61 9.59
C PRO A 36 -17.35 -9.13 9.90
N HIS A 37 -17.16 -10.44 10.04
CA HIS A 37 -15.90 -11.03 10.49
C HIS A 37 -14.94 -11.22 9.31
N LEU A 38 -13.95 -10.33 9.21
CA LEU A 38 -12.96 -10.33 8.13
C LEU A 38 -11.55 -10.58 8.68
N PHE A 39 -10.76 -11.38 7.95
CA PHE A 39 -9.34 -11.57 8.22
C PHE A 39 -8.49 -11.28 6.97
N PRO A 40 -7.45 -10.43 7.07
CA PRO A 40 -7.11 -9.61 8.23
C PRO A 40 -8.18 -8.55 8.52
N GLN A 41 -8.31 -8.09 9.77
CA GLN A 41 -9.28 -7.06 10.17
C GLN A 41 -8.88 -5.64 9.75
N ASN A 42 -7.57 -5.38 9.73
CA ASN A 42 -6.97 -4.12 9.33
C ASN A 42 -5.80 -4.37 8.39
N ILE A 43 -5.60 -3.45 7.46
CA ILE A 43 -4.50 -3.47 6.51
C ILE A 43 -3.79 -2.14 6.53
N LEU A 44 -2.46 -2.18 6.46
CA LEU A 44 -1.63 -1.01 6.26
C LEU A 44 -1.71 -0.58 4.79
N LYS A 45 -2.25 0.61 4.54
CA LYS A 45 -2.14 1.29 3.25
C LYS A 45 -0.86 2.11 3.20
N ILE A 46 -0.12 1.99 2.11
CA ILE A 46 1.06 2.78 1.81
C ILE A 46 0.83 3.45 0.45
N SER A 47 0.83 4.77 0.41
CA SER A 47 0.57 5.57 -0.80
C SER A 47 1.52 6.75 -0.91
N CYS A 48 1.68 7.28 -2.13
CA CYS A 48 2.36 8.55 -2.35
C CYS A 48 1.47 9.74 -1.94
N LYS A 49 2.00 10.65 -1.12
CA LYS A 49 1.38 11.92 -0.69
C LYS A 49 1.03 12.81 -1.88
N THR A 50 1.87 12.76 -2.92
CA THR A 50 1.69 13.50 -4.16
C THR A 50 1.93 12.59 -5.36
N GLU A 51 0.84 12.08 -5.94
CA GLU A 51 0.87 11.32 -7.19
C GLU A 51 1.43 12.16 -8.35
N GLY A 52 2.33 11.55 -9.14
CA GLY A 52 2.78 12.14 -10.41
C GLY A 52 3.68 13.36 -10.29
N LYS A 53 4.17 13.71 -9.09
CA LYS A 53 5.17 14.77 -8.91
C LYS A 53 6.60 14.22 -9.02
N GLN A 54 7.54 15.14 -9.31
CA GLN A 54 8.96 14.85 -9.35
C GLN A 54 9.43 14.23 -8.03
N ALA A 55 10.20 13.16 -8.15
CA ALA A 55 10.74 12.49 -6.99
C ALA A 55 11.81 13.34 -6.28
N SER A 56 11.71 13.44 -4.96
CA SER A 56 12.65 14.25 -4.18
C SER A 56 14.02 13.59 -4.14
N GLY A 57 15.09 14.39 -4.26
CA GLY A 57 16.46 13.88 -4.27
C GLY A 57 16.93 13.31 -5.61
N VAL A 58 16.15 13.47 -6.70
CA VAL A 58 16.57 13.11 -8.06
C VAL A 58 16.56 14.34 -8.97
N SER A 59 17.69 14.58 -9.66
CA SER A 59 17.82 15.65 -10.65
C SER A 59 17.07 15.38 -11.96
N ASP A 60 16.79 14.12 -12.27
CA ASP A 60 16.08 13.72 -13.49
C ASP A 60 14.58 14.03 -13.35
N SER A 61 14.11 15.05 -14.07
CA SER A 61 12.69 15.47 -14.10
C SER A 61 11.74 14.44 -14.72
N SER A 62 12.27 13.39 -15.39
CA SER A 62 11.47 12.27 -15.89
C SER A 62 11.13 11.24 -14.81
N ILE A 63 11.66 11.38 -13.59
CA ILE A 63 11.36 10.47 -12.48
C ILE A 63 10.24 11.04 -11.61
N ILE A 64 9.14 10.29 -11.54
CA ILE A 64 7.95 10.62 -10.74
C ILE A 64 7.66 9.53 -9.71
N CYS A 65 7.00 9.90 -8.61
CA CYS A 65 6.51 8.95 -7.62
C CYS A 65 5.07 8.53 -7.94
N LYS A 66 4.80 7.23 -7.94
CA LYS A 66 3.47 6.64 -8.14
C LYS A 66 3.15 5.60 -7.06
N THR A 67 1.91 5.58 -6.61
CA THR A 67 1.41 4.55 -5.70
C THR A 67 1.27 3.23 -6.44
N LYS A 68 1.83 2.17 -5.85
CA LYS A 68 1.67 0.81 -6.32
C LYS A 68 0.57 0.11 -5.55
N GLU A 69 -0.45 -0.34 -6.27
CA GLU A 69 -1.50 -1.16 -5.70
C GLU A 69 -1.18 -2.65 -5.82
N LYS A 70 -1.66 -3.43 -4.85
CA LYS A 70 -1.69 -4.90 -4.92
C LYS A 70 -3.06 -5.41 -4.54
N GLN A 71 -3.44 -6.54 -5.12
CA GLN A 71 -4.55 -7.32 -4.60
C GLN A 71 -4.08 -8.07 -3.37
N ILE A 72 -4.87 -8.02 -2.33
CA ILE A 72 -4.65 -8.76 -1.08
C ILE A 72 -5.81 -9.71 -0.86
N VAL A 73 -5.55 -10.81 -0.18
CA VAL A 73 -6.57 -11.80 0.16
C VAL A 73 -7.20 -11.42 1.50
N VAL A 74 -8.52 -11.32 1.50
CA VAL A 74 -9.33 -11.13 2.71
C VAL A 74 -10.35 -12.26 2.78
N VAL A 75 -10.39 -12.96 3.91
CA VAL A 75 -11.35 -14.06 4.13
C VAL A 75 -12.47 -13.57 5.02
N GLU A 76 -13.70 -13.84 4.62
CA GLU A 76 -14.91 -13.60 5.40
C GLU A 76 -15.31 -14.86 6.16
N PHE A 77 -15.67 -14.70 7.43
CA PHE A 77 -16.07 -15.77 8.32
C PHE A 77 -17.50 -15.55 8.81
N ASN A 78 -18.25 -16.65 8.97
CA ASN A 78 -19.52 -16.59 9.68
C ASN A 78 -19.31 -16.56 11.22
N ASP A 79 -20.40 -16.47 11.98
CA ASP A 79 -20.36 -16.43 13.46
C ASP A 79 -19.80 -17.70 14.11
N LYS A 80 -19.62 -18.79 13.36
CA LYS A 80 -19.00 -20.04 13.82
C LYS A 80 -17.50 -20.09 13.53
N GLY A 81 -16.92 -19.04 12.95
CA GLY A 81 -15.51 -19.01 12.56
C GLY A 81 -15.19 -19.85 11.32
N VAL A 82 -16.20 -20.19 10.50
CA VAL A 82 -16.00 -20.90 9.23
C VAL A 82 -15.81 -19.88 8.12
N GLY A 83 -14.73 -20.01 7.34
CA GLY A 83 -14.47 -19.18 6.17
C GLY A 83 -15.51 -19.47 5.08
N ILE A 84 -16.24 -18.44 4.65
CA ILE A 84 -17.39 -18.55 3.74
C ILE A 84 -17.19 -17.81 2.41
N ALA A 85 -16.32 -16.80 2.37
CA ALA A 85 -16.00 -16.08 1.14
C ALA A 85 -14.56 -15.56 1.15
N VAL A 86 -14.03 -15.33 -0.05
CA VAL A 86 -12.70 -14.73 -0.27
C VAL A 86 -12.85 -13.49 -1.13
N HIS A 87 -12.34 -12.38 -0.62
CA HIS A 87 -12.37 -11.06 -1.23
C HIS A 87 -10.96 -10.65 -1.63
N ASN A 88 -10.82 -9.97 -2.77
CA ASN A 88 -9.53 -9.54 -3.33
C ASN A 88 -9.46 -8.03 -3.58
N PRO A 89 -9.60 -7.18 -2.54
CA PRO A 89 -9.54 -5.73 -2.73
C PRO A 89 -8.15 -5.28 -3.21
N LYS A 90 -8.12 -4.24 -4.05
CA LYS A 90 -6.89 -3.55 -4.42
C LYS A 90 -6.54 -2.55 -3.32
N VAL A 91 -5.29 -2.58 -2.86
CA VAL A 91 -4.81 -1.74 -1.77
C VAL A 91 -3.48 -1.11 -2.17
N PRO A 92 -3.31 0.21 -1.94
CA PRO A 92 -2.00 0.86 -1.95
C PRO A 92 -1.01 0.18 -1.01
N THR A 93 0.09 -0.35 -1.53
CA THR A 93 1.10 -1.09 -0.74
C THR A 93 2.48 -0.49 -0.83
N ASP A 94 2.71 0.47 -1.72
CA ASP A 94 4.02 1.08 -1.90
C ASP A 94 3.92 2.42 -2.61
N CYS A 95 4.97 3.24 -2.49
CA CYS A 95 5.20 4.43 -3.29
C CYS A 95 6.53 4.29 -4.02
N VAL A 96 6.47 4.08 -5.34
CA VAL A 96 7.63 3.72 -6.15
C VAL A 96 7.99 4.82 -7.14
N ALA A 97 9.28 4.96 -7.41
CA ALA A 97 9.78 5.84 -8.45
C ALA A 97 9.62 5.18 -9.83
N TYR A 98 9.12 5.94 -10.80
CA TYR A 98 8.93 5.50 -12.18
C TYR A 98 9.51 6.54 -13.13
N LYS A 99 10.15 6.09 -14.22
CA LYS A 99 10.66 6.96 -15.28
C LYS A 99 9.63 7.02 -16.41
N ILE A 100 9.18 8.23 -16.76
CA ILE A 100 8.26 8.47 -17.88
C ILE A 100 8.95 8.36 -19.24
#